data_AF-A0A962QAB4-F1
#
_entry.id   AF-A0A962QAB4-F1
#
_cell.length_a   1.000
_cell.length_b   1.000
_cell.length_c   1.000
_cell.angle_alpha   90.00
_cell.angle_beta   90.00
_cell.angle_gamma   90.00
#
_symmetry.space_group_name_H-M   'P 1'
#
loop_
_entity.id
_entity.type
_entity.pdbx_description
1 polymer ?
#
loop_
_entity_poly.entity_id
_entity_poly.type
_entity_poly.pdbx_seq_one_letter_code
_entity_poly.pdbx_strand_id
1 'polypeptide(L)'
;MNLTTLLNSSLYDGISLLTGQQFTSAGVDDTLDKIIRITYLAPIINLSGSTNIIREKGVVVPSITLTSTITKKSNNINEVRFYQDATLLSTQTSGGAIPSGGQSTFVYNNPFSDTISFSSQVDDVSSGGNQTIGTTATTTYTFVYPYYAGADVSGFVEADIILLEKIIQTAQTNYTKTFTANAGDVFYFAYPASISDLTSILDVNSFETISSWTKTVMILDCLDGSTQSYKVYTFNNPVAAGNYQYTFKR
;
A
#
# COMPACT_ATOMS: atom_id res chain seq x y z
N MET A 1 -13.31 -24.53 -65.71
CA MET A 1 -12.56 -24.33 -64.46
C MET A 1 -13.61 -24.18 -63.36
N ASN A 2 -13.75 -25.19 -62.50
CA ASN A 2 -14.87 -25.34 -61.56
C ASN A 2 -14.61 -24.46 -60.33
N LEU A 3 -15.52 -23.55 -59.97
CA LEU A 3 -15.36 -22.60 -58.85
C LEU A 3 -15.40 -23.26 -57.46
N THR A 4 -15.61 -24.57 -57.39
CA THR A 4 -15.77 -25.34 -56.16
C THR A 4 -14.47 -25.69 -55.44
N THR A 5 -13.29 -25.42 -56.02
CA THR A 5 -11.99 -25.79 -55.43
C THR A 5 -11.25 -24.65 -54.71
N LEU A 6 -11.84 -23.46 -54.57
CA LEU A 6 -11.19 -22.31 -53.92
C LEU A 6 -11.64 -22.03 -52.47
N LEU A 7 -12.46 -22.91 -51.89
CA LEU A 7 -12.90 -22.83 -50.49
C LEU A 7 -12.18 -23.82 -49.57
N ASN A 8 -10.95 -24.23 -49.91
CA ASN A 8 -10.08 -24.92 -48.97
C ASN A 8 -9.57 -23.92 -47.93
N SER A 9 -10.38 -23.76 -46.89
CA SER A 9 -9.97 -23.74 -45.49
C SER A 9 -8.62 -23.09 -45.23
N SER A 10 -8.62 -21.77 -45.06
CA SER A 10 -7.76 -21.20 -44.03
C SER A 10 -8.21 -21.80 -42.70
N LEU A 11 -7.63 -22.95 -42.33
CA LEU A 11 -7.79 -23.51 -40.99
C LEU A 11 -7.31 -22.43 -40.03
N TYR A 12 -8.25 -21.80 -39.34
CA TYR A 12 -7.97 -20.83 -38.31
C TYR A 12 -7.35 -21.59 -37.14
N ASP A 13 -6.05 -21.47 -36.96
CA ASP A 13 -5.30 -22.14 -35.87
C ASP A 13 -5.28 -21.28 -34.58
N GLY A 14 -6.35 -20.51 -34.35
CA GLY A 14 -6.48 -19.69 -33.16
C GLY A 14 -6.75 -20.55 -31.94
N ILE A 15 -5.85 -20.51 -30.96
CA ILE A 15 -6.09 -21.06 -29.62
C ILE A 15 -6.91 -20.02 -28.83
N SER A 16 -8.04 -20.46 -28.26
CA SER A 16 -8.83 -19.64 -27.37
C SER A 16 -8.07 -19.42 -26.05
N LEU A 17 -7.78 -18.16 -25.72
CA LEU A 17 -7.17 -17.79 -24.43
C LEU A 17 -8.08 -18.13 -23.23
N LEU A 18 -9.40 -18.25 -23.46
CA LEU A 18 -10.37 -18.61 -22.43
C LEU A 18 -10.33 -20.10 -22.07
N THR A 19 -10.11 -20.97 -23.06
CA THR A 19 -10.24 -22.42 -22.87
C THR A 19 -8.93 -23.18 -23.07
N GLY A 20 -7.88 -22.53 -23.59
CA GLY A 20 -6.61 -23.19 -23.94
C GLY A 20 -6.75 -24.22 -25.07
N GLN A 21 -7.87 -24.22 -25.79
CA GLN A 21 -8.18 -25.19 -26.83
C GLN A 21 -8.24 -24.53 -28.21
N GLN A 22 -7.98 -25.33 -29.24
CA GLN A 22 -8.14 -24.92 -30.63
C GLN A 22 -9.60 -24.52 -30.88
N PHE A 23 -9.81 -23.38 -31.53
CA PHE A 23 -11.15 -22.94 -31.88
C PHE A 23 -11.75 -23.91 -32.90
N THR A 24 -12.69 -24.74 -32.46
CA THR A 24 -13.45 -25.66 -33.31
C THR A 24 -14.91 -25.22 -33.36
N SER A 25 -15.59 -25.44 -34.49
CA SER A 25 -17.00 -25.08 -34.64
C SER A 25 -17.76 -26.10 -35.50
N ALA A 26 -18.99 -26.40 -35.11
CA ALA A 26 -19.89 -27.34 -35.78
C ALA A 26 -20.79 -26.67 -36.85
N GLY A 27 -20.69 -25.35 -37.05
CA GLY A 27 -21.50 -24.60 -38.01
C GLY A 27 -21.49 -23.10 -37.79
N VAL A 28 -22.18 -22.33 -38.63
CA VAL A 28 -22.20 -20.86 -38.52
C VAL A 28 -22.84 -20.41 -37.20
N ASP A 29 -23.92 -21.05 -36.77
CA ASP A 29 -24.59 -20.73 -35.50
C ASP A 29 -23.70 -21.04 -34.29
N ASP A 30 -23.02 -22.20 -34.27
CA ASP A 30 -22.05 -22.55 -33.22
C ASP A 30 -20.82 -21.62 -33.24
N THR A 31 -20.39 -21.18 -34.43
CA THR A 31 -19.32 -20.20 -34.58
C THR A 31 -19.74 -18.85 -33.99
N LEU A 32 -20.95 -18.39 -34.32
CA LEU A 32 -21.50 -17.13 -33.81
C LEU A 32 -21.74 -17.21 -32.30
N ASP A 33 -22.31 -18.30 -31.79
CA ASP A 33 -22.49 -18.53 -30.36
C ASP A 33 -21.14 -18.56 -29.63
N LYS A 34 -20.13 -19.21 -30.20
CA LYS A 34 -18.76 -19.22 -29.65
C LYS A 34 -18.09 -17.85 -29.73
N ILE A 35 -18.25 -17.11 -30.82
CA ILE A 35 -17.75 -15.73 -30.95
C ILE A 35 -18.43 -14.79 -29.94
N ILE A 36 -19.75 -14.93 -29.75
CA ILE A 36 -20.52 -14.17 -28.76
C ILE A 36 -20.11 -14.59 -27.33
N ARG A 37 -19.78 -15.86 -27.11
CA ARG A 37 -19.31 -16.40 -25.81
C ARG A 37 -17.80 -16.18 -25.56
N ILE A 38 -17.00 -15.80 -26.56
CA ILE A 38 -15.56 -15.53 -26.43
C ILE A 38 -15.29 -14.27 -25.57
N THR A 39 -16.27 -13.41 -25.33
CA THR A 39 -16.12 -12.18 -24.54
C THR A 39 -16.10 -12.44 -23.03
N TYR A 40 -15.45 -13.52 -22.58
CA TYR A 40 -15.26 -13.74 -21.14
C TYR A 40 -14.49 -12.57 -20.53
N LEU A 41 -15.01 -12.11 -19.39
CA LEU A 41 -14.41 -11.10 -18.54
C LEU A 41 -14.28 -11.70 -17.15
N ALA A 42 -13.04 -11.74 -16.66
CA ALA A 42 -12.74 -12.14 -15.30
C ALA A 42 -13.41 -11.20 -14.29
N PRO A 43 -13.75 -11.69 -13.08
CA PRO A 43 -14.21 -10.82 -12.00
C PRO A 43 -13.17 -9.75 -11.70
N ILE A 44 -13.63 -8.58 -11.25
CA ILE A 44 -12.74 -7.54 -10.71
C ILE A 44 -12.80 -7.64 -9.19
N ILE A 45 -11.64 -7.54 -8.54
CA ILE A 45 -11.51 -7.58 -7.08
C ILE A 45 -10.80 -6.33 -6.59
N ASN A 46 -11.25 -5.82 -5.45
CA ASN A 46 -10.56 -4.82 -4.64
C ASN A 46 -10.50 -5.29 -3.20
N LEU A 47 -9.40 -5.01 -2.50
CA LEU A 47 -9.24 -5.37 -1.10
C LEU A 47 -9.04 -4.10 -0.27
N SER A 48 -9.83 -3.95 0.78
CA SER A 48 -9.63 -2.93 1.81
C SER A 48 -9.51 -3.59 3.18
N GLY A 49 -8.93 -2.85 4.13
CA GLY A 49 -8.82 -3.26 5.52
C GLY A 49 -9.36 -2.16 6.45
N SER A 50 -9.98 -2.56 7.56
CA SER A 50 -10.46 -1.62 8.58
C SER A 50 -9.30 -0.83 9.17
N THR A 51 -9.49 0.47 9.39
CA THR A 51 -8.50 1.37 10.02
C THR A 51 -7.12 1.32 9.36
N ASN A 52 -7.05 1.28 8.03
CA ASN A 52 -5.76 1.31 7.31
C ASN A 52 -5.14 2.73 7.29
N ILE A 53 -4.65 3.16 8.45
CA ILE A 53 -3.87 4.38 8.65
C ILE A 53 -2.40 4.04 8.92
N ILE A 54 -1.50 4.95 8.59
CA ILE A 54 -0.08 4.83 8.95
C ILE A 54 0.04 4.90 10.47
N ARG A 55 0.89 4.04 11.06
CA ARG A 55 1.10 3.95 12.50
C ARG A 55 2.57 4.01 12.87
N GLU A 56 2.85 4.39 14.11
CA GLU A 56 4.18 4.24 14.69
C GLU A 56 4.51 2.76 14.87
N LYS A 57 5.70 2.35 14.42
CA LYS A 57 6.22 1.00 14.60
C LYS A 57 6.31 0.64 16.08
N GLY A 58 5.79 -0.54 16.43
CA GLY A 58 5.63 -0.97 17.83
C GLY A 58 4.21 -0.77 18.40
N VAL A 59 3.38 0.09 17.80
CA VAL A 59 1.96 0.20 18.21
C VAL A 59 1.22 -1.08 17.80
N VAL A 60 0.63 -1.78 18.77
CA VAL A 60 -0.08 -3.03 18.49
C VAL A 60 -1.47 -2.77 17.92
N VAL A 61 -1.75 -3.37 16.77
CA VAL A 61 -3.11 -3.52 16.21
C VAL A 61 -3.60 -4.92 16.58
N PRO A 62 -4.64 -5.05 17.43
CA PRO A 62 -5.07 -6.35 17.94
C PRO A 62 -5.79 -7.20 16.89
N SER A 63 -6.61 -6.56 16.04
CA SER A 63 -7.33 -7.22 14.96
C SER A 63 -7.74 -6.22 13.88
N ILE A 64 -8.01 -6.75 12.68
CA ILE A 64 -8.56 -6.00 11.55
C ILE A 64 -9.62 -6.82 10.83
N THR A 65 -10.51 -6.14 10.12
CA THR A 65 -11.41 -6.75 9.15
C THR A 65 -10.94 -6.42 7.74
N LEU A 66 -10.62 -7.45 6.96
CA LEU A 66 -10.38 -7.37 5.54
C LEU A 66 -11.71 -7.49 4.78
N THR A 67 -11.92 -6.65 3.78
CA THR A 67 -13.12 -6.64 2.95
C THR A 67 -12.72 -6.72 1.49
N SER A 68 -12.98 -7.86 0.87
CA SER A 68 -12.84 -8.08 -0.57
C SER A 68 -14.15 -7.67 -1.26
N THR A 69 -14.09 -6.67 -2.13
CA THR A 69 -15.21 -6.23 -2.96
C THR A 69 -15.03 -6.75 -4.37
N ILE A 70 -15.94 -7.62 -4.79
CA ILE A 70 -15.85 -8.38 -6.04
C ILE A 70 -16.98 -7.94 -6.96
N THR A 71 -16.63 -7.49 -8.15
CA THR A 71 -17.58 -7.27 -9.24
C THR A 71 -17.58 -8.48 -10.14
N LYS A 72 -18.66 -9.26 -10.05
CA LYS A 72 -18.94 -10.34 -10.99
C LYS A 72 -19.04 -9.78 -12.41
N LYS A 73 -18.44 -10.49 -13.36
CA LYS A 73 -18.53 -10.18 -14.80
C LYS A 73 -19.21 -11.32 -15.54
N SER A 74 -18.47 -12.25 -16.13
CA SER A 74 -19.06 -13.32 -16.94
C SER A 74 -19.65 -14.45 -16.10
N ASN A 75 -18.86 -15.03 -15.20
CA ASN A 75 -19.21 -16.27 -14.51
C ASN A 75 -19.62 -16.04 -13.04
N ASN A 76 -20.31 -17.00 -12.45
CA ASN A 76 -20.59 -17.02 -11.01
C ASN A 76 -19.28 -17.07 -10.22
N ILE A 77 -19.20 -16.33 -9.12
CA ILE A 77 -18.08 -16.44 -8.18
C ILE A 77 -18.14 -17.82 -7.51
N ASN A 78 -17.01 -18.51 -7.44
CA ASN A 78 -16.89 -19.83 -6.83
C ASN A 78 -16.29 -19.73 -5.43
N GLU A 79 -15.19 -18.99 -5.32
CA GLU A 79 -14.37 -18.98 -4.12
C GLU A 79 -13.69 -17.62 -3.92
N VAL A 80 -13.57 -17.20 -2.66
CA VAL A 80 -12.78 -16.05 -2.25
C VAL A 80 -11.76 -16.50 -1.21
N ARG A 81 -10.48 -16.23 -1.48
CA ARG A 81 -9.36 -16.58 -0.60
C ARG A 81 -8.72 -15.32 -0.04
N PHE A 82 -8.26 -15.37 1.20
CA PHE A 82 -7.51 -14.30 1.87
C PHE A 82 -6.15 -14.82 2.29
N TYR A 83 -5.13 -14.01 2.11
CA TYR A 83 -3.74 -14.35 2.40
C TYR A 83 -3.06 -13.24 3.20
N GLN A 84 -2.10 -13.65 4.02
CA GLN A 84 -1.02 -12.80 4.49
C GLN A 84 0.23 -13.22 3.72
N ASP A 85 0.76 -12.32 2.90
CA ASP A 85 1.82 -12.65 1.94
C ASP A 85 1.45 -13.90 1.11
N ALA A 86 2.18 -15.01 1.27
CA ALA A 86 1.91 -16.30 0.62
C ALA A 86 1.07 -17.28 1.47
N THR A 87 0.82 -16.96 2.74
CA THR A 87 0.10 -17.85 3.66
C THR A 87 -1.41 -17.69 3.49
N LEU A 88 -2.09 -18.77 3.13
CA LEU A 88 -3.55 -18.81 3.06
C LEU A 88 -4.15 -18.70 4.47
N LEU A 89 -4.97 -17.68 4.70
CA LEU A 89 -5.64 -17.43 5.98
C LEU A 89 -7.07 -17.96 5.99
N SER A 90 -7.78 -17.79 4.86
CA SER A 90 -9.20 -18.15 4.75
C SER A 90 -9.57 -18.49 3.33
N THR A 91 -10.48 -19.44 3.20
CA THR A 91 -11.13 -19.83 1.96
C THR A 91 -12.63 -19.82 2.18
N GLN A 92 -13.35 -19.06 1.37
CA GLN A 92 -14.79 -18.92 1.43
C GLN A 92 -15.39 -19.49 0.15
N THR A 93 -16.31 -20.45 0.28
CA THR A 93 -17.00 -21.13 -0.84
C THR A 93 -18.51 -20.90 -0.83
N SER A 94 -19.01 -20.09 0.12
CA SER A 94 -20.41 -19.67 0.21
C SER A 94 -20.55 -18.39 1.04
N GLY A 95 -21.66 -17.68 0.86
CA GLY A 95 -21.92 -16.41 1.54
C GLY A 95 -21.16 -15.23 0.94
N GLY A 96 -21.42 -14.02 1.45
CA GLY A 96 -20.76 -12.80 1.01
C GLY A 96 -20.90 -12.54 -0.49
N ALA A 97 -19.77 -12.49 -1.21
CA ALA A 97 -19.73 -12.26 -2.64
C ALA A 97 -20.09 -13.49 -3.52
N ILE A 98 -20.32 -14.66 -2.92
CA ILE A 98 -20.57 -15.91 -3.66
C ILE A 98 -22.08 -16.18 -3.76
N PRO A 99 -22.64 -16.46 -4.96
CA PRO A 99 -22.00 -16.54 -6.28
C PRO A 99 -22.08 -15.25 -7.12
N SER A 100 -22.66 -14.18 -6.58
CA SER A 100 -23.18 -13.05 -7.37
C SER A 100 -22.24 -11.85 -7.49
N GLY A 101 -21.08 -11.87 -6.84
CA GLY A 101 -20.31 -10.67 -6.52
C GLY A 101 -20.86 -9.98 -5.26
N GLY A 102 -20.24 -8.85 -4.88
CA GLY A 102 -20.54 -8.14 -3.63
C GLY A 102 -19.33 -8.12 -2.70
N GLN A 103 -19.55 -8.28 -1.39
CA GLN A 103 -18.49 -8.22 -0.40
C GLN A 103 -18.32 -9.55 0.33
N SER A 104 -17.06 -9.96 0.47
CA SER A 104 -16.63 -11.02 1.37
C SER A 104 -15.70 -10.42 2.42
N THR A 105 -15.92 -10.73 3.69
CA THR A 105 -15.12 -10.19 4.79
C THR A 105 -14.38 -11.29 5.54
N PHE A 106 -13.21 -10.97 6.08
CA PHE A 106 -12.41 -11.86 6.91
C PHE A 106 -11.83 -11.06 8.09
N VAL A 107 -11.97 -11.60 9.30
CA VAL A 107 -11.40 -10.98 10.51
C VAL A 107 -10.04 -11.63 10.80
N TYR A 108 -8.98 -10.84 10.72
CA TYR A 108 -7.64 -11.23 11.11
C TYR A 108 -7.42 -10.85 12.59
N ASN A 109 -7.28 -11.85 13.45
CA ASN A 109 -7.22 -11.71 14.92
C ASN A 109 -5.82 -11.90 15.51
N ASN A 110 -4.79 -12.00 14.67
CA ASN A 110 -3.42 -12.09 15.16
C ASN A 110 -2.88 -10.67 15.34
N PRO A 111 -2.50 -10.25 16.56
CA PRO A 111 -1.95 -8.92 16.78
C PRO A 111 -0.67 -8.69 15.99
N PHE A 112 -0.47 -7.47 15.51
CA PHE A 112 0.73 -7.06 14.77
C PHE A 112 1.10 -5.62 15.10
N SER A 113 2.39 -5.29 14.99
CA SER A 113 2.95 -3.97 15.28
C SER A 113 4.02 -3.52 14.27
N ASP A 114 4.11 -4.23 13.14
CA ASP A 114 5.00 -3.93 12.03
C ASP A 114 4.24 -3.99 10.70
N THR A 115 4.85 -3.48 9.64
CA THR A 115 4.30 -3.44 8.29
C THR A 115 3.94 -4.86 7.84
N ILE A 116 2.69 -5.01 7.40
CA ILE A 116 2.11 -6.30 7.00
C ILE A 116 1.23 -6.10 5.79
N SER A 117 1.31 -7.05 4.85
CA SER A 117 0.55 -7.03 3.61
C SER A 117 -0.41 -8.21 3.54
N PHE A 118 -1.60 -7.92 3.03
CA PHE A 118 -2.64 -8.91 2.79
C PHE A 118 -3.03 -8.91 1.34
N SER A 119 -3.44 -10.07 0.85
CA SER A 119 -4.04 -10.19 -0.46
C SER A 119 -5.34 -10.97 -0.41
N SER A 120 -6.21 -10.74 -1.38
CA SER A 120 -7.40 -11.54 -1.61
C SER A 120 -7.44 -11.96 -3.06
N GLN A 121 -7.82 -13.21 -3.28
CA GLN A 121 -8.01 -13.79 -4.60
C GLN A 121 -9.45 -14.22 -4.76
N VAL A 122 -9.95 -14.14 -5.98
CA VAL A 122 -11.28 -14.64 -6.34
C VAL A 122 -11.20 -15.52 -7.57
N ASP A 123 -11.87 -16.66 -7.49
CA ASP A 123 -12.07 -17.57 -8.61
C ASP A 123 -13.56 -17.59 -8.99
N ASP A 124 -13.83 -17.62 -10.29
CA ASP A 124 -15.18 -17.86 -10.83
C ASP A 124 -15.35 -19.31 -11.33
N VAL A 125 -16.60 -19.71 -11.58
CA VAL A 125 -16.94 -21.03 -12.09
C VAL A 125 -16.89 -21.01 -13.62
N SER A 126 -15.98 -21.75 -14.25
CA SER A 126 -16.03 -21.94 -15.70
C SER A 126 -17.08 -22.98 -16.12
N SER A 127 -17.74 -22.76 -17.26
CA SER A 127 -18.58 -23.75 -17.92
C SER A 127 -17.70 -24.85 -18.55
N GLY A 128 -17.14 -25.74 -17.74
CA GLY A 128 -16.22 -26.78 -18.20
C GLY A 128 -15.37 -27.45 -17.12
N GLY A 129 -15.40 -26.95 -15.89
CA GLY A 129 -14.85 -27.67 -14.73
C GLY A 129 -13.38 -27.42 -14.42
N ASN A 130 -12.65 -26.58 -15.17
CA ASN A 130 -11.33 -26.07 -14.79
C ASN A 130 -11.03 -24.75 -15.54
N GLN A 131 -11.00 -23.60 -14.85
CA GLN A 131 -9.75 -22.85 -14.61
C GLN A 131 -9.93 -21.61 -13.70
N THR A 132 -8.89 -21.42 -12.89
CA THR A 132 -8.55 -20.36 -11.96
C THR A 132 -8.03 -19.13 -12.68
N ILE A 133 -8.82 -18.05 -12.76
CA ILE A 133 -8.24 -16.71 -12.93
C ILE A 133 -8.36 -16.02 -11.59
N GLY A 134 -7.39 -16.32 -10.71
CA GLY A 134 -7.24 -15.71 -9.40
C GLY A 134 -6.86 -14.25 -9.55
N THR A 135 -7.83 -13.40 -9.89
CA THR A 135 -7.61 -11.96 -9.81
C THR A 135 -7.28 -11.63 -8.37
N THR A 136 -6.23 -10.83 -8.19
CA THR A 136 -5.66 -10.56 -6.87
C THR A 136 -5.75 -9.07 -6.58
N ALA A 137 -6.17 -8.72 -5.37
CA ALA A 137 -6.03 -7.38 -4.83
C ALA A 137 -5.24 -7.42 -3.53
N THR A 138 -4.46 -6.37 -3.27
CA THR A 138 -3.60 -6.26 -2.10
C THR A 138 -3.93 -5.04 -1.26
N THR A 139 -3.73 -5.13 0.04
CA THR A 139 -3.74 -3.99 0.95
C THR A 139 -2.58 -4.12 1.92
N THR A 140 -1.99 -3.01 2.32
CA THR A 140 -0.83 -3.00 3.23
C THR A 140 -1.10 -2.06 4.39
N TYR A 141 -0.82 -2.53 5.60
CA TYR A 141 -0.79 -1.70 6.81
C TYR A 141 0.64 -1.23 7.01
N THR A 142 0.85 0.08 7.01
CA THR A 142 2.19 0.69 7.05
C THR A 142 2.55 1.14 8.46
N PHE A 143 3.69 0.67 8.95
CA PHE A 143 4.29 1.09 10.20
C PHE A 143 5.61 1.80 9.94
N VAL A 144 5.81 2.95 10.58
CA VAL A 144 6.99 3.79 10.39
C VAL A 144 7.59 4.15 11.73
N TYR A 145 8.90 4.35 11.75
CA TYR A 145 9.52 5.10 12.82
C TYR A 145 9.16 6.58 12.65
N PRO A 146 8.67 7.26 13.71
CA PRO A 146 8.16 8.61 13.60
C PRO A 146 9.30 9.60 13.33
N TYR A 147 8.93 10.76 12.85
CA TYR A 147 9.79 11.93 12.89
C TYR A 147 9.57 12.60 14.25
N TYR A 148 10.59 13.29 14.75
CA TYR A 148 10.50 14.07 15.98
C TYR A 148 10.79 15.52 15.64
N ALA A 149 9.93 16.44 16.07
CA ALA A 149 10.14 17.86 15.83
C ALA A 149 9.65 18.72 16.99
N GLY A 150 10.38 19.78 17.29
CA GLY A 150 9.94 20.76 18.28
C GLY A 150 10.97 21.86 18.52
N ALA A 151 10.64 22.75 19.43
CA ALA A 151 11.53 23.80 19.89
C ALA A 151 11.75 23.63 21.39
N ASP A 152 13.00 23.74 21.83
CA ASP A 152 13.37 23.69 23.24
C ASP A 152 14.79 24.24 23.42
N VAL A 153 15.30 24.31 24.64
CA VAL A 153 16.66 24.73 24.94
C VAL A 153 17.71 23.88 24.19
N SER A 154 18.85 24.49 23.88
CA SER A 154 19.95 23.81 23.21
C SER A 154 20.55 22.70 24.08
N GLY A 155 21.03 21.62 23.44
CA GLY A 155 21.83 20.58 24.09
C GLY A 155 21.10 19.27 24.35
N PHE A 156 20.02 18.99 23.62
CA PHE A 156 19.29 17.74 23.71
C PHE A 156 20.20 16.52 23.48
N VAL A 157 20.04 15.52 24.33
CA VAL A 157 20.59 14.17 24.15
C VAL A 157 19.52 13.23 23.59
N GLU A 158 19.86 11.97 23.36
CA GLU A 158 18.97 10.99 22.72
C GLU A 158 17.62 10.83 23.45
N ALA A 159 17.64 10.85 24.78
CA ALA A 159 16.45 10.73 25.62
C ALA A 159 15.50 11.94 25.50
N ASP A 160 16.00 13.10 25.10
CA ASP A 160 15.18 14.32 24.96
C ASP A 160 14.51 14.37 23.59
N ILE A 161 15.18 13.88 22.53
CA ILE A 161 14.64 13.88 21.15
C ILE A 161 13.33 13.09 21.07
N ILE A 162 13.20 11.98 21.78
CA ILE A 162 11.99 11.14 21.76
C ILE A 162 10.78 11.78 22.46
N LEU A 163 11.00 12.84 23.25
CA LEU A 163 9.94 13.58 23.96
C LEU A 163 9.33 14.70 23.09
N LEU A 164 9.98 15.05 21.99
CA LEU A 164 9.44 16.00 21.01
C LEU A 164 8.18 15.45 20.35
N GLU A 165 7.46 16.32 19.62
CA GLU A 165 6.26 15.92 18.90
C GLU A 165 6.57 14.80 17.91
N LYS A 166 5.87 13.67 18.06
CA LYS A 166 5.90 12.57 17.11
C LYS A 166 5.06 12.90 15.88
N ILE A 167 5.68 12.82 14.72
CA ILE A 167 5.00 12.95 13.43
C ILE A 167 5.04 11.59 12.72
N ILE A 168 3.89 10.94 12.64
CA ILE A 168 3.74 9.59 12.08
C ILE A 168 3.38 9.72 10.59
N GLN A 169 4.37 9.57 9.73
CA GLN A 169 4.22 9.69 8.28
C GLN A 169 5.26 8.88 7.53
N THR A 170 4.96 8.52 6.28
CA THR A 170 5.96 8.00 5.34
C THR A 170 6.95 9.10 4.94
N ALA A 171 8.11 8.69 4.43
CA ALA A 171 9.12 9.64 3.97
C ALA A 171 8.56 10.59 2.91
N GLN A 172 8.68 11.90 3.16
CA GLN A 172 8.27 12.95 2.24
C GLN A 172 9.50 13.56 1.55
N THR A 173 9.35 13.98 0.29
CA THR A 173 10.38 14.78 -0.41
C THR A 173 10.42 16.22 0.08
N ASN A 174 9.27 16.74 0.54
CA ASN A 174 9.12 18.06 1.13
C ASN A 174 8.24 17.94 2.38
N TYR A 175 8.69 18.50 3.50
CA TYR A 175 7.93 18.53 4.74
C TYR A 175 7.95 19.93 5.33
N THR A 176 6.78 20.50 5.63
CA THR A 176 6.67 21.82 6.26
C THR A 176 6.23 21.67 7.71
N LYS A 177 6.95 22.31 8.62
CA LYS A 177 6.64 22.35 10.05
C LYS A 177 6.62 23.79 10.54
N THR A 178 5.59 24.12 11.31
CA THR A 178 5.59 25.31 12.17
C THR A 178 6.04 24.90 13.57
N PHE A 179 7.09 25.53 14.05
CA PHE A 179 7.59 25.44 15.42
C PHE A 179 6.99 26.56 16.25
N THR A 180 6.55 26.24 17.46
CA THR A 180 6.21 27.23 18.49
C THR A 180 7.35 27.22 19.50
N ALA A 181 7.99 28.37 19.70
CA ALA A 181 9.18 28.51 20.53
C ALA A 181 8.99 29.56 21.63
N ASN A 182 9.65 29.34 22.75
CA ASN A 182 9.94 30.34 23.77
C ASN A 182 11.23 31.09 23.43
N ALA A 183 11.47 32.20 24.13
CA ALA A 183 12.70 32.95 23.96
C ALA A 183 13.91 32.14 24.46
N GLY A 184 14.89 31.93 23.59
CA GLY A 184 16.09 31.14 23.89
C GLY A 184 16.06 29.71 23.37
N ASP A 185 14.93 29.24 22.84
CA ASP A 185 14.82 27.90 22.27
C ASP A 185 15.58 27.79 20.94
N VAL A 186 15.96 26.57 20.57
CA VAL A 186 16.42 26.17 19.24
C VAL A 186 15.44 25.14 18.66
N PHE A 187 15.46 24.96 17.35
CA PHE A 187 14.61 23.99 16.67
C PHE A 187 15.33 22.66 16.48
N TYR A 188 14.57 21.58 16.63
CA TYR A 188 15.00 20.22 16.39
C TYR A 188 14.10 19.56 15.34
N PHE A 189 14.71 18.90 14.37
CA PHE A 189 14.02 18.05 13.41
C PHE A 189 14.80 16.76 13.22
N ALA A 190 14.22 15.65 13.66
CA ALA A 190 14.85 14.34 13.61
C ALA A 190 14.00 13.33 12.83
N TYR A 191 14.68 12.48 12.07
CA TYR A 191 14.05 11.39 11.31
C TYR A 191 15.00 10.20 11.16
N PRO A 192 14.46 8.99 10.87
CA PRO A 192 15.28 7.78 10.72
C PRO A 192 16.41 7.96 9.71
N ALA A 193 17.62 7.51 10.06
CA ALA A 193 18.82 7.70 9.25
C ALA A 193 18.81 6.93 7.92
N SER A 194 17.92 5.94 7.77
CA SER A 194 17.65 5.23 6.52
C SER A 194 17.08 6.13 5.42
N ILE A 195 16.50 7.28 5.78
CA ILE A 195 15.98 8.27 4.83
C ILE A 195 17.10 9.22 4.40
N SER A 196 17.15 9.61 3.12
CA SER A 196 18.22 10.48 2.59
C SER A 196 18.34 11.81 3.33
N ASP A 197 19.54 12.38 3.27
CA ASP A 197 19.86 13.68 3.87
C ASP A 197 19.01 14.81 3.27
N LEU A 198 18.80 15.86 4.06
CA LEU A 198 18.19 17.08 3.55
C LEU A 198 19.18 17.79 2.61
N THR A 199 18.67 18.27 1.49
CA THR A 199 19.41 19.09 0.53
C THR A 199 19.10 20.57 0.68
N SER A 200 17.99 20.91 1.34
CA SER A 200 17.54 22.29 1.56
C SER A 200 16.65 22.39 2.81
N ILE A 201 16.74 23.51 3.52
CA ILE A 201 15.84 23.89 4.61
C ILE A 201 15.44 25.36 4.39
N LEU A 202 14.21 25.59 3.97
CA LEU A 202 13.72 26.92 3.65
C LEU A 202 12.94 27.52 4.82
N ASP A 203 13.14 28.80 5.10
CA ASP A 203 12.26 29.55 6.01
C ASP A 203 10.91 29.91 5.35
N VAL A 204 10.06 30.63 6.09
CA VAL A 204 8.75 31.10 5.60
C VAL A 204 8.83 32.00 4.36
N ASN A 205 9.96 32.67 4.14
CA ASN A 205 10.21 33.53 2.99
C ASN A 205 10.90 32.78 1.83
N SER A 206 11.04 31.45 1.94
CA SER A 206 11.76 30.61 0.98
C SER A 206 13.26 30.89 0.89
N PHE A 207 13.86 31.53 1.90
CA PHE A 207 15.31 31.68 1.96
C PHE A 207 15.94 30.38 2.45
N GLU A 208 17.07 30.02 1.84
CA GLU A 208 17.84 28.84 2.25
C GLU A 208 18.49 29.07 3.61
N THR A 209 18.30 28.11 4.51
CA THR A 209 18.80 28.17 5.89
C THR A 209 19.58 26.93 6.30
N ILE A 210 19.76 25.91 5.46
CA ILE A 210 20.41 24.65 5.83
C ILE A 210 21.79 24.83 6.47
N SER A 211 22.55 25.87 6.10
CA SER A 211 23.84 26.22 6.71
C SER A 211 23.73 26.67 8.19
N SER A 212 22.54 27.08 8.61
CA SER A 212 22.19 27.44 9.98
C SER A 212 21.72 26.25 10.81
N TRP A 213 21.76 25.04 10.26
CA TRP A 213 21.43 23.81 10.98
C TRP A 213 22.64 22.89 11.04
N THR A 214 22.87 22.30 12.21
CA THR A 214 23.87 21.25 12.39
C THR A 214 23.18 19.89 12.32
N LYS A 215 23.70 19.00 11.48
CA LYS A 215 23.26 17.60 11.41
C LYS A 215 24.15 16.73 12.30
N THR A 216 23.53 16.00 13.21
CA THR A 216 24.16 14.92 13.98
C THR A 216 23.44 13.60 13.73
N VAL A 217 24.05 12.50 14.18
CA VAL A 217 23.43 11.18 14.19
C VAL A 217 23.33 10.71 15.63
N MET A 218 22.15 10.28 16.03
CA MET A 218 21.82 9.78 17.37
C MET A 218 21.22 8.38 17.29
N ILE A 219 21.34 7.59 18.36
CA ILE A 219 20.72 6.26 18.46
C ILE A 219 19.57 6.36 19.45
N LEU A 220 18.34 6.15 18.99
CA LEU A 220 17.14 6.29 19.81
C LEU A 220 16.54 4.92 20.13
N ASP A 221 16.09 4.74 21.38
CA ASP A 221 15.25 3.62 21.78
C ASP A 221 13.82 3.85 21.25
N CYS A 222 13.35 2.91 20.43
CA CYS A 222 12.04 2.99 19.77
C CYS A 222 10.97 2.19 20.53
N LEU A 223 9.71 2.51 20.24
CA LEU A 223 8.55 1.90 20.91
C LEU A 223 8.48 0.37 20.73
N ASP A 224 9.02 -0.16 19.63
CA ASP A 224 9.10 -1.60 19.36
C ASP A 224 10.20 -2.32 20.16
N GLY A 225 10.91 -1.61 21.04
CA GLY A 225 12.03 -2.13 21.83
C GLY A 225 13.34 -2.24 21.06
N SER A 226 13.38 -1.79 19.79
CA SER A 226 14.60 -1.73 18.99
C SER A 226 15.33 -0.40 19.18
N THR A 227 16.62 -0.37 18.81
CA THR A 227 17.38 0.88 18.68
C THR A 227 17.48 1.27 17.22
N GLN A 228 17.23 2.54 16.91
CA GLN A 228 17.29 3.06 15.54
C GLN A 228 18.20 4.28 15.46
N SER A 229 18.97 4.35 14.38
CA SER A 229 19.77 5.55 14.08
C SER A 229 18.88 6.64 13.49
N TYR A 230 19.03 7.85 13.99
CA TYR A 230 18.29 9.04 13.58
C TYR A 230 19.26 10.14 13.16
N LYS A 231 18.91 10.85 12.08
CA LYS A 231 19.55 12.11 11.72
C LYS A 231 18.82 13.22 12.46
N VAL A 232 19.54 14.03 13.20
CA VAL A 232 19.00 15.13 13.98
C VAL A 232 19.55 16.44 13.43
N TYR A 233 18.67 17.31 12.96
CA TYR A 233 19.01 18.66 12.53
C TYR A 233 18.64 19.61 13.66
N THR A 234 19.63 20.31 14.17
CA THR A 234 19.47 21.32 15.23
C THR A 234 19.77 22.69 14.67
N PHE A 235 18.86 23.64 14.85
CA PHE A 235 19.09 25.02 14.46
C PHE A 235 20.15 25.66 15.38
N ASN A 236 21.14 26.32 14.79
CA ASN A 236 22.35 26.75 15.51
C ASN A 236 22.12 27.98 16.39
N ASN A 237 21.05 28.74 16.14
CA ASN A 237 20.83 30.03 16.78
C ASN A 237 19.57 29.99 17.65
N PRO A 238 19.63 30.41 18.91
CA PRO A 238 18.45 30.64 19.72
C PRO A 238 17.50 31.64 19.07
N VAL A 239 16.19 31.44 19.23
CA VAL A 239 15.17 32.30 18.66
C VAL A 239 14.44 33.13 19.71
N ALA A 240 13.75 34.17 19.26
CA ALA A 240 12.76 34.85 20.10
C ALA A 240 11.52 33.98 20.26
N ALA A 241 10.68 34.30 21.25
CA ALA A 241 9.40 33.63 21.39
C ALA A 241 8.51 33.90 20.17
N GLY A 242 7.90 32.87 19.60
CA GLY A 242 7.08 33.02 18.40
C GLY A 242 6.78 31.72 17.66
N ASN A 243 6.21 31.88 16.46
CA ASN A 243 5.92 30.78 15.55
C ASN A 243 6.78 30.90 14.29
N TYR A 244 7.47 29.82 13.94
CA TYR A 244 8.45 29.79 12.86
C TYR A 244 8.16 28.63 11.93
N GLN A 245 7.98 28.91 10.64
CA GLN A 245 7.76 27.87 9.65
C GLN A 245 9.04 27.57 8.88
N TYR A 246 9.33 26.27 8.75
CA TYR A 246 10.40 25.76 7.90
C TYR A 246 9.89 24.66 6.97
N THR A 247 10.46 24.61 5.76
CA THR A 247 10.25 23.53 4.79
C THR A 247 11.54 22.76 4.58
N PHE A 248 11.54 21.49 4.97
CA PHE A 248 12.65 20.54 4.87
C PHE A 248 12.53 19.76 3.56
N LYS A 249 13.59 19.77 2.74
CA LYS A 249 13.60 19.15 1.41
C LYS A 249 14.75 18.18 1.23
N ARG A 250 14.53 17.19 0.38
CA ARG A 250 15.50 16.16 -0.03
C ARG A 250 15.68 16.20 -1.54
#